data_AF-A0A427AA92-F1
#
_entry.id   AF-A0A427AA92-F1
#
_cell.length_a   1.000
_cell.length_b   1.000
_cell.length_c   1.000
_cell.angle_alpha   90.00
_cell.angle_beta   90.00
_cell.angle_gamma   90.00
#
_symmetry.space_group_name_H-M   'P 1'
#
loop_
_entity.id
_entity.type
_entity.pdbx_description
1 polymer ?
#
loop_
_entity_poly.entity_id
_entity_poly.type
_entity_poly.pdbx_seq_one_letter_code
_entity_poly.pdbx_strand_id
1 'polypeptide(L)' 'MVKSRRRICRFMNQTLSAKDQQYQDAVAKLLGFDTYRGDLKTFFHDIFPSES' A
#
# COMPACT_ATOMS: atom_id res chain seq x y z
N MET A 1 18.68 -4.30 29.91
CA MET A 1 18.46 -4.75 28.52
C MET A 1 17.56 -3.76 27.78
N VAL A 2 18.11 -2.68 27.18
CA VAL A 2 17.33 -1.67 26.43
C VAL A 2 17.98 -1.40 25.07
N LYS A 3 18.08 -2.44 24.23
CA LYS A 3 18.58 -2.29 22.84
C LYS A 3 17.59 -2.77 21.78
N SER A 4 16.54 -3.50 22.15
CA SER A 4 15.60 -4.10 21.18
C SER A 4 14.43 -3.17 20.81
N ARG A 5 13.90 -2.37 21.75
CA ARG A 5 12.73 -1.50 21.48
C ARG A 5 12.96 -0.46 20.37
N ARG A 6 14.18 0.09 20.29
CA ARG A 6 14.51 1.15 19.31
C ARG A 6 14.54 0.65 17.86
N ARG A 7 14.90 -0.62 17.64
CA ARG A 7 14.89 -1.25 16.30
C ARG A 7 13.47 -1.65 15.87
N ILE A 8 12.68 -2.20 16.80
CA ILE A 8 11.28 -2.58 16.56
C ILE A 8 10.46 -1.35 16.16
N CYS A 9 10.64 -0.21 16.85
CA CYS A 9 9.93 1.03 16.54
C CYS A 9 10.28 1.61 15.15
N ARG A 10 11.56 1.55 14.74
CA ARG A 10 11.97 1.98 13.38
C ARG A 10 11.44 1.06 12.28
N PHE A 11 11.42 -0.25 12.52
CA PHE A 11 10.88 -1.22 11.56
C PHE A 11 9.37 -1.03 11.38
N MET A 12 8.62 -0.85 12.48
CA MET A 12 7.19 -0.52 12.40
C MET A 12 6.93 0.78 11.63
N ASN A 13 7.75 1.82 11.80
CA ASN A 13 7.60 3.07 11.05
C ASN A 13 7.85 2.88 9.55
N GLN A 14 8.82 2.05 9.16
CA GLN A 14 9.06 1.74 7.74
C GLN A 14 7.92 0.92 7.13
N THR A 15 7.41 -0.09 7.85
CA THR A 15 6.26 -0.87 7.37
C THR A 15 5.02 0.01 7.25
N LEU A 16 4.76 0.89 8.22
CA LEU A 16 3.63 1.81 8.19
C LEU A 16 3.76 2.80 7.03
N SER A 17 4.95 3.37 6.82
CA SER A 17 5.23 4.30 5.72
C SER A 17 5.13 3.63 4.35
N ALA A 18 5.58 2.39 4.20
CA ALA A 18 5.44 1.64 2.96
C ALA A 18 3.98 1.33 2.64
N LYS A 19 3.18 0.97 3.66
CA LYS A 19 1.73 0.76 3.52
C LYS A 19 1.01 2.08 3.22
N ASP A 20 1.38 3.18 3.88
CA ASP A 20 0.80 4.50 3.63
C ASP A 20 1.05 4.93 2.18
N GLN A 21 2.28 4.77 1.67
CA GLN A 21 2.58 5.03 0.27
C GLN A 21 1.78 4.13 -0.68
N GLN A 22 1.64 2.83 -0.37
CA GLN A 22 0.84 1.91 -1.16
C GLN A 22 -0.63 2.36 -1.23
N TYR A 23 -1.21 2.84 -0.13
CA TYR A 23 -2.58 3.34 -0.10
C TYR A 23 -2.72 4.68 -0.84
N GLN A 24 -1.76 5.59 -0.72
CA GLN A 24 -1.75 6.84 -1.49
C GLN A 24 -1.74 6.56 -2.99
N ASP A 25 -0.89 5.64 -3.44
CA ASP A 25 -0.83 5.22 -4.85
C ASP A 25 -2.14 4.56 -5.31
N ALA A 26 -2.74 3.72 -4.47
CA ALA A 26 -4.03 3.10 -4.73
C ALA A 26 -5.15 4.14 -4.92
N VAL A 27 -5.20 5.16 -4.05
CA VAL A 27 -6.18 6.24 -4.12
C VAL A 27 -5.95 7.11 -5.36
N ALA A 28 -4.71 7.42 -5.71
CA ALA A 28 -4.38 8.15 -6.93
C ALA A 28 -4.84 7.39 -8.18
N LYS A 29 -4.60 6.07 -8.24
CA LYS A 29 -5.09 5.20 -9.32
C LYS A 29 -6.62 5.17 -9.37
N LEU A 30 -7.30 5.13 -8.22
CA LEU A 30 -8.77 5.14 -8.14
C LEU A 30 -9.36 6.45 -8.65
N LEU A 31 -8.78 7.59 -8.26
CA LEU A 31 -9.24 8.91 -8.71
C LEU A 31 -8.99 9.11 -10.22
N GLY A 32 -7.94 8.50 -10.76
CA GLY A 32 -7.64 8.52 -12.20
C GLY A 32 -8.34 7.42 -13.01
N PHE A 33 -9.09 6.53 -12.37
CA PHE A 33 -9.71 5.39 -13.05
C PHE A 33 -10.94 5.81 -13.84
N ASP A 34 -10.89 5.59 -15.15
CA ASP A 34 -12.02 5.80 -16.06
C ASP A 34 -12.93 4.57 -16.05
N THR A 35 -14.07 4.67 -15.37
CA THR A 35 -15.05 3.57 -15.26
C THR A 35 -15.74 3.22 -16.58
N TYR A 36 -15.65 4.06 -17.62
CA TYR A 36 -16.21 3.78 -18.94
C TYR A 36 -15.24 2.99 -19.84
N ARG A 37 -13.93 3.04 -19.57
CA ARG A 37 -12.90 2.42 -20.42
C ARG A 37 -12.02 1.41 -19.70
N GLY A 38 -12.01 1.42 -18.37
CA GLY A 38 -11.19 0.55 -17.54
C GLY A 38 -11.90 -0.71 -17.09
N ASP A 39 -11.15 -1.81 -16.98
CA ASP A 39 -11.60 -3.03 -16.32
C ASP A 39 -11.31 -2.95 -14.81
N LEU A 40 -12.38 -2.89 -14.01
CA LEU A 40 -12.30 -2.88 -12.55
C LEU A 40 -11.58 -4.12 -12.00
N LYS A 41 -11.70 -5.27 -12.68
CA LYS A 41 -11.07 -6.52 -12.23
C LYS A 41 -9.55 -6.44 -12.31
N THR A 42 -9.02 -5.90 -13.40
CA THR A 42 -7.58 -5.64 -13.55
C THR A 42 -7.10 -4.55 -12.60
N PHE A 43 -7.89 -3.50 -12.41
CA PHE A 43 -7.59 -2.41 -11.49
C PHE A 43 -7.40 -2.88 -10.04
N PHE A 44 -8.32 -3.69 -9.51
CA PHE A 44 -8.19 -4.24 -8.16
C PHE A 44 -7.05 -5.25 -8.02
N HIS A 45 -6.75 -6.01 -9.07
CA HIS A 45 -5.61 -6.93 -9.07
C HIS A 45 -4.26 -6.20 -9.01
N ASP A 46 -4.15 -5.04 -9.66
CA ASP A 46 -2.94 -4.21 -9.66
C ASP A 46 -2.72 -3.47 -8.33
N ILE A 47 -3.80 -3.11 -7.62
CA ILE A 47 -3.74 -2.40 -6.33
C ILE A 47 -3.51 -3.36 -5.15
N PHE A 48 -4.20 -4.50 -5.17
CA PHE A 48 -4.12 -5.52 -4.14
C PHE A 48 -3.57 -6.80 -4.76
N PRO A 49 -2.24 -6.89 -4.97
CA PRO A 49 -1.64 -8.17 -5.32
C PRO A 49 -1.96 -9.15 -4.20
N SER A 50 -2.56 -10.30 -4.55
CA SER A 50 -2.90 -11.36 -3.60
C SER A 50 -1.67 -11.70 -2.77
N GLU A 51 -1.70 -11.39 -1.46
CA GLU A 51 -0.64 -11.78 -0.53
C GLU A 51 -0.55 -13.32 -0.57
N SER A 52 0.59 -13.85 -1.05
CA SER A 52 0.96 -15.27 -0.97
C SER A 52 1.84 -15.51 0.25
#